data_AF-A0A4R5NPX4-F1
#
_entry.id   AF-A0A4R5NPX4-F1
#
_cell.length_a   1.000
_cell.length_b   1.000
_cell.length_c   1.000
_cell.angle_alpha   90.00
_cell.angle_beta   90.00
_cell.angle_gamma   90.00
#
_symmetry.space_group_name_H-M   'P 1'
#
loop_
_entity.id
_entity.type
_entity.pdbx_description
1 polymer ?
#
loop_
_entity_poly.entity_id
_entity_poly.type
_entity_poly.pdbx_seq_one_letter_code
_entity_poly.pdbx_strand_id
1 'polypeptide(L)'
;MGALKNPRWEKFVQGLITGKSQRQAYHEAFISSKRWKPETVDNHASKLLNKNAKVLARYQELQGKSADKAIMTGRERKMMLTKFAKSKEVAYSDRLKAIDLMNKMDGTYVSNVQLSGQLDTNNALANVSTDDLHTVIHKLVGDGDGS
;
A
#
# COMPACT_ATOMS: atom_id res chain seq x y z
N MET A 1 -17.46 2.81 -8.99
CA MET A 1 -18.39 3.93 -9.25
C MET A 1 -18.51 4.13 -10.78
N GLY A 2 -19.67 4.54 -11.29
CA GLY A 2 -19.83 4.90 -12.70
C GLY A 2 -19.12 6.21 -13.05
N ALA A 3 -19.06 6.57 -14.34
CA ALA A 3 -18.55 7.88 -14.76
C ALA A 3 -19.35 9.03 -14.10
N LEU A 4 -18.68 10.16 -13.85
CA LEU A 4 -19.33 11.33 -13.28
C LEU A 4 -20.42 11.88 -14.22
N LYS A 5 -21.58 12.25 -13.67
CA LYS A 5 -22.68 12.86 -14.43
C LYS A 5 -22.27 14.15 -15.16
N ASN A 6 -21.31 14.90 -14.61
CA ASN A 6 -20.76 16.07 -15.28
C ASN A 6 -19.57 15.66 -16.16
N PRO A 7 -19.69 15.71 -17.50
CA PRO A 7 -18.65 15.24 -18.40
C PRO A 7 -17.37 16.08 -18.33
N ARG A 8 -17.46 17.37 -17.95
CA ARG A 8 -16.27 18.20 -17.74
C ARG A 8 -15.48 17.75 -16.52
N TRP A 9 -16.17 17.35 -15.45
CA TRP A 9 -15.52 16.82 -14.26
C TRP A 9 -14.86 15.46 -14.54
N GLU A 10 -15.52 14.58 -15.29
CA GLU A 10 -14.90 13.31 -15.71
C GLU A 10 -13.65 13.57 -16.55
N LYS A 11 -13.73 14.48 -17.54
CA LYS A 11 -12.58 14.86 -18.37
C LYS A 11 -11.43 15.46 -17.55
N PHE A 12 -11.74 16.30 -16.55
CA PHE A 12 -10.75 16.83 -15.63
C PHE A 12 -10.02 15.71 -14.88
N VAL A 13 -10.77 14.76 -14.30
CA VAL A 13 -10.19 13.62 -13.59
C VAL A 13 -9.35 12.73 -14.52
N GLN A 14 -9.83 12.45 -15.73
CA GLN A 14 -9.05 11.69 -16.72
C GLN A 14 -7.73 12.40 -17.08
N GLY A 15 -7.74 13.73 -17.20
CA GLY A 15 -6.54 14.54 -17.38
C GLY A 15 -5.51 14.34 -16.25
N LEU A 16 -5.96 14.32 -14.99
CA LEU A 16 -5.08 14.09 -13.85
C LEU A 16 -4.47 12.68 -13.85
N ILE A 17 -5.28 11.66 -14.13
CA ILE A 17 -4.82 10.25 -14.18
C ILE A 17 -3.83 10.01 -15.33
N THR A 18 -3.95 10.76 -16.42
CA THR A 18 -3.00 10.71 -17.54
C THR A 18 -1.72 11.54 -17.31
N GLY A 19 -1.54 12.11 -16.11
CA GLY A 19 -0.31 12.80 -15.70
C GLY A 19 -0.28 14.30 -15.96
N LYS A 20 -1.41 14.92 -16.34
CA LYS A 20 -1.47 16.38 -16.53
C LYS A 20 -1.50 17.10 -15.18
N SER A 21 -0.95 18.30 -15.14
CA SER A 21 -1.12 19.18 -13.97
C SER A 21 -2.59 19.58 -13.80
N GLN A 22 -2.98 19.98 -12.58
CA GLN A 22 -4.35 20.44 -12.32
C GLN A 22 -4.77 21.57 -13.27
N ARG A 23 -3.88 22.53 -13.53
CA ARG A 23 -4.14 23.63 -14.46
C ARG A 23 -4.39 23.14 -15.90
N GLN A 24 -3.53 22.26 -16.40
CA GLN A 24 -3.67 21.70 -17.75
C GLN A 24 -4.97 20.89 -17.90
N ALA A 25 -5.23 19.98 -16.96
CA ALA A 25 -6.46 19.20 -16.94
C ALA A 25 -7.70 20.10 -16.88
N TYR A 26 -7.64 21.19 -16.10
CA TYR A 26 -8.75 22.14 -15.99
C TYR A 26 -8.99 22.91 -17.30
N HIS A 27 -7.93 23.36 -17.98
CA HIS A 27 -8.04 23.99 -19.29
C HIS A 27 -8.70 23.10 -20.35
N GLU A 28 -8.42 21.80 -20.32
CA GLU A 28 -9.01 20.86 -21.27
C GLU A 28 -10.46 20.51 -20.94
N ALA A 29 -10.81 20.47 -19.66
CA ALA A 29 -12.18 20.26 -19.19
C ALA A 29 -13.07 21.50 -19.39
N PHE A 30 -12.51 22.69 -19.21
CA PHE A 30 -13.19 23.98 -19.27
C PHE A 30 -12.47 24.92 -20.23
N ILE A 31 -12.78 24.80 -21.53
CA ILE A 31 -12.07 25.54 -22.60
C ILE A 31 -12.08 27.06 -22.38
N SER A 32 -13.15 27.63 -21.82
CA SER A 32 -13.24 29.06 -21.50
C SER A 32 -12.19 29.54 -20.49
N SER A 33 -11.73 28.64 -19.60
CA SER A 33 -10.72 28.97 -18.58
C SER A 33 -9.36 29.32 -19.18
N LYS A 34 -9.09 29.00 -20.45
CA LYS A 34 -7.85 29.40 -21.15
C LYS A 34 -7.64 30.91 -21.22
N ARG A 35 -8.73 31.69 -21.09
CA ARG A 35 -8.68 33.16 -21.08
C ARG A 35 -8.54 33.75 -19.68
N TRP A 36 -8.57 32.92 -18.64
CA TRP A 36 -8.51 33.37 -17.25
C TRP A 36 -7.07 33.54 -16.78
N LYS A 37 -6.88 34.32 -15.72
CA LYS A 37 -5.59 34.44 -15.05
C LYS A 37 -5.17 33.06 -14.48
N PRO A 38 -3.88 32.73 -14.50
CA PRO A 38 -3.38 31.44 -14.00
C PRO A 38 -3.84 31.13 -12.57
N GLU A 39 -3.79 32.12 -11.68
CA GLU A 39 -4.16 31.97 -10.26
C GLU A 39 -5.65 31.63 -10.10
N THR A 40 -6.50 32.23 -10.95
CA THR A 40 -7.93 31.91 -10.98
C THR A 40 -8.13 30.45 -11.36
N VAL A 41 -7.44 29.97 -12.40
CA VAL A 41 -7.55 28.58 -12.85
C VAL A 41 -7.09 27.62 -11.76
N ASP A 42 -5.96 27.89 -11.10
CA ASP A 42 -5.43 27.05 -10.04
C ASP A 42 -6.38 26.97 -8.84
N ASN A 43 -6.93 28.11 -8.41
CA ASN A 43 -7.89 28.16 -7.31
C ASN A 43 -9.14 27.33 -7.64
N HIS A 44 -9.65 27.45 -8.87
CA HIS A 44 -10.80 26.67 -9.31
C HIS A 44 -10.49 25.17 -9.44
N ALA A 45 -9.34 24.81 -10.00
CA ALA A 45 -8.92 23.43 -10.17
C ALA A 45 -8.71 22.73 -8.82
N SER A 46 -8.01 23.40 -7.89
CA SER A 46 -7.80 22.92 -6.53
C SER A 46 -9.11 22.78 -5.77
N LYS A 47 -10.00 23.77 -5.85
CA LYS A 47 -11.33 23.70 -5.23
C LYS A 47 -12.16 22.55 -5.81
N LEU A 48 -12.12 22.34 -7.13
CA LEU A 48 -12.83 21.25 -7.78
C LEU A 48 -12.33 19.88 -7.31
N LEU A 49 -11.02 19.68 -7.21
CA LEU A 49 -10.46 18.40 -6.76
C LEU A 49 -10.70 18.16 -5.26
N ASN A 50 -10.45 19.17 -4.42
CA ASN A 50 -10.38 18.99 -2.97
C ASN A 50 -11.71 19.21 -2.23
N LYS A 51 -12.66 19.97 -2.81
CA LYS A 51 -13.93 20.29 -2.15
C LYS A 51 -15.13 19.56 -2.74
N ASN A 52 -15.00 18.94 -3.92
CA ASN A 52 -16.08 18.16 -4.51
C ASN A 52 -15.87 16.67 -4.23
N ALA A 53 -16.61 16.12 -3.28
CA ALA A 53 -16.50 14.73 -2.84
C ALA A 53 -16.63 13.72 -3.98
N LYS A 54 -17.50 13.99 -4.98
CA LYS A 54 -17.70 13.08 -6.13
C LYS A 54 -16.47 13.06 -7.04
N VAL A 55 -15.87 14.22 -7.29
CA VAL A 55 -14.66 14.35 -8.11
C VAL A 55 -13.49 13.68 -7.41
N LEU A 56 -13.29 13.94 -6.12
CA LEU A 56 -12.23 13.32 -5.33
C LEU A 56 -12.35 11.79 -5.30
N ALA A 57 -13.54 11.27 -4.98
CA ALA A 57 -13.76 9.83 -4.92
C ALA A 57 -13.52 9.15 -6.28
N ARG A 58 -13.91 9.81 -7.38
CA ARG A 58 -13.65 9.30 -8.73
C ARG A 58 -12.16 9.31 -9.06
N TYR A 59 -11.43 10.38 -8.71
CA TYR A 59 -9.99 10.45 -8.89
C TYR A 59 -9.28 9.34 -8.12
N GLN A 60 -9.62 9.13 -6.85
CA GLN A 60 -9.05 8.05 -6.03
C GLN A 60 -9.37 6.65 -6.59
N GLU A 61 -10.60 6.42 -7.06
CA GLU A 61 -10.98 5.15 -7.70
C GLU A 61 -10.10 4.86 -8.92
N LEU A 62 -9.92 5.85 -9.81
CA LEU A 62 -9.13 5.67 -11.02
C LEU A 62 -7.63 5.60 -10.73
N GLN A 63 -7.15 6.35 -9.72
CA GLN A 63 -5.76 6.30 -9.28
C GLN A 63 -5.42 4.93 -8.68
N GLY A 64 -6.30 4.37 -7.84
CA GLY A 64 -6.15 3.01 -7.30
C GLY A 64 -6.09 1.97 -8.41
N LYS A 65 -7.03 2.02 -9.37
CA LYS A 65 -7.00 1.13 -10.55
C LYS A 65 -5.74 1.31 -11.40
N SER A 66 -5.19 2.52 -11.50
CA SER A 66 -3.95 2.78 -12.22
C SER A 66 -2.73 2.26 -11.47
N ALA A 67 -2.70 2.39 -10.15
CA ALA A 67 -1.64 1.84 -9.30
C ALA A 67 -1.66 0.30 -9.34
N ASP A 68 -2.84 -0.30 -9.27
CA ASP A 68 -3.04 -1.75 -9.42
C ASP A 68 -2.66 -2.25 -10.82
N LYS A 69 -2.84 -1.44 -11.86
CA LYS A 69 -2.37 -1.76 -13.23
C LYS A 69 -0.87 -1.53 -13.42
N ALA A 70 -0.27 -0.60 -12.67
CA ALA A 70 1.16 -0.28 -12.76
C ALA A 70 2.03 -1.35 -12.10
N ILE A 71 1.47 -2.15 -11.19
CA ILE A 71 2.15 -3.26 -10.51
C ILE A 71 1.56 -4.58 -11.01
N MET A 72 2.36 -5.43 -11.66
CA MET A 72 1.92 -6.78 -12.01
C MET A 72 1.42 -7.50 -10.76
N THR A 73 0.22 -8.03 -10.79
CA THR A 73 -0.34 -8.86 -9.71
C THR A 73 0.53 -10.10 -9.47
N GLY A 74 0.44 -10.71 -8.28
CA GLY A 74 1.15 -11.96 -8.00
C GLY A 74 0.86 -13.07 -9.02
N ARG A 75 -0.38 -13.14 -9.53
CA ARG A 75 -0.79 -14.08 -10.57
C ARG A 75 -0.11 -13.78 -11.90
N GLU A 76 -0.08 -12.53 -12.35
CA GLU A 76 0.58 -12.15 -13.61
C GLU A 76 2.07 -12.44 -13.60
N ARG A 77 2.75 -12.17 -12.47
CA ARG A 77 4.16 -12.53 -12.32
C ARG A 77 4.38 -14.04 -12.43
N LYS A 78 3.54 -14.86 -11.79
CA LYS A 78 3.61 -16.34 -11.91
C LYS A 78 3.40 -16.81 -13.35
N MET A 79 2.43 -16.24 -14.07
CA MET A 79 2.20 -16.58 -15.49
C MET A 79 3.41 -16.22 -16.35
N MET A 80 4.01 -15.05 -16.13
CA MET A 80 5.22 -14.62 -16.85
C MET A 80 6.42 -15.53 -16.57
N LEU A 81 6.68 -15.85 -15.29
CA LEU A 81 7.76 -16.76 -14.89
C LEU A 81 7.56 -18.17 -15.46
N THR A 82 6.32 -18.68 -15.49
CA THR A 82 5.99 -19.96 -16.11
C THR A 82 6.31 -19.94 -17.61
N LYS A 83 6.03 -18.84 -18.31
CA LYS A 83 6.35 -18.68 -19.72
C LYS A 83 7.86 -18.73 -19.96
N PHE A 84 8.65 -18.06 -19.12
CA PHE A 84 10.11 -18.14 -19.18
C PHE A 84 10.62 -19.55 -18.93
N ALA A 85 10.18 -20.19 -17.85
CA ALA A 85 10.60 -21.55 -17.49
C ALA A 85 10.32 -22.59 -18.60
N LYS A 86 9.22 -22.44 -19.35
CA LYS A 86 8.82 -23.36 -20.44
C LYS A 86 9.39 -23.02 -21.82
N SER A 87 9.89 -21.80 -22.02
CA SER A 87 10.41 -21.37 -23.32
C SER A 87 11.75 -22.05 -23.64
N LYS A 88 11.92 -22.54 -24.88
CA LYS A 88 13.21 -23.06 -25.37
C LYS A 88 14.16 -21.94 -25.81
N GLU A 89 13.63 -20.74 -26.07
CA GLU A 89 14.39 -19.56 -26.51
C GLU A 89 15.08 -18.83 -25.35
N VAL A 90 14.68 -19.12 -24.10
CA VAL A 90 15.30 -18.51 -22.91
C VAL A 90 16.48 -19.37 -22.47
N ALA A 91 17.59 -18.72 -22.15
CA ALA A 91 18.79 -19.41 -21.65
C ALA A 91 18.45 -20.31 -20.45
N TYR A 92 19.06 -21.50 -20.41
CA TYR A 92 18.78 -22.50 -19.38
C TYR A 92 18.94 -21.95 -17.94
N SER A 93 19.97 -21.13 -17.71
CA SER A 93 20.22 -20.47 -16.43
C SER A 93 19.07 -19.53 -16.02
N ASP A 94 18.49 -18.77 -16.95
CA ASP A 94 17.39 -17.86 -16.66
C ASP A 94 16.05 -18.61 -16.47
N ARG A 95 15.88 -19.76 -17.13
CA ARG A 95 14.77 -20.68 -16.86
C ARG A 95 14.84 -21.22 -15.43
N LEU A 96 16.03 -21.60 -14.96
CA LEU A 96 16.25 -22.05 -13.58
C LEU A 96 15.96 -20.94 -12.57
N LYS A 97 16.40 -19.70 -12.84
CA LYS A 97 16.05 -18.54 -11.98
C LYS A 97 14.55 -18.30 -11.90
N ALA A 98 13.82 -18.47 -13.02
CA ALA A 98 12.37 -18.32 -13.02
C ALA A 98 11.68 -19.38 -12.14
N ILE A 99 12.16 -20.63 -12.19
CA ILE A 99 11.68 -21.72 -11.33
C ILE A 99 12.01 -21.45 -9.86
N ASP A 100 13.23 -20.99 -9.55
CA ASP A 100 13.64 -20.63 -8.18
C ASP A 100 12.78 -19.49 -7.60
N LEU A 101 12.54 -18.44 -8.39
CA LEU A 101 11.64 -17.34 -8.02
C LEU A 101 10.21 -17.84 -7.76
N MET A 102 9.69 -18.76 -8.59
CA MET A 102 8.38 -19.36 -8.35
C MET A 102 8.34 -20.13 -7.03
N ASN A 103 9.36 -20.94 -6.72
CA ASN A 103 9.43 -21.69 -5.46
C ASN A 103 9.47 -20.76 -4.24
N LYS A 104 10.23 -19.66 -4.31
CA LYS A 104 10.24 -18.62 -3.27
C LYS A 104 8.88 -17.94 -3.11
N MET A 105 8.16 -17.70 -4.21
CA MET A 105 6.81 -17.13 -4.19
C MET A 105 5.76 -18.08 -3.60
N ASP A 106 5.93 -19.40 -3.75
CA ASP A 106 5.01 -20.43 -3.26
C ASP A 106 5.33 -20.87 -1.83
N GLY A 107 6.40 -20.33 -1.22
CA GLY A 107 6.82 -20.71 0.13
C GLY A 107 7.29 -22.16 0.24
N THR A 108 7.61 -22.82 -0.88
CA THR A 108 8.11 -24.19 -0.90
C THR A 108 9.56 -24.28 -0.39
N TYR A 109 10.25 -23.15 -0.31
CA TYR A 109 11.53 -23.01 0.38
C TYR A 109 11.31 -22.79 1.87
N VAL A 110 11.69 -23.76 2.70
CA VAL A 110 11.94 -23.52 4.13
C VAL A 110 13.34 -22.89 4.22
N SER A 111 13.41 -21.58 4.45
CA SER A 111 14.69 -20.94 4.77
C SER A 111 15.11 -21.38 6.17
N ASN A 112 16.16 -22.19 6.28
CA ASN A 112 16.83 -22.42 7.56
C ASN A 112 17.54 -21.11 7.94
N VAL A 113 16.85 -20.26 8.70
CA VAL A 113 17.44 -19.04 9.25
C VAL A 113 18.33 -19.47 10.41
N GLN A 114 19.65 -19.50 10.20
CA GLN A 114 20.62 -19.61 11.27
C GLN A 114 20.72 -18.26 11.99
N LEU A 115 20.17 -18.19 13.20
CA LEU A 115 20.35 -17.05 14.08
C LEU A 115 21.62 -17.27 14.91
N SER A 116 22.70 -16.57 14.60
CA SER A 116 23.92 -16.55 15.43
C SER A 116 23.91 -15.32 16.33
N GLY A 117 23.48 -15.51 17.57
CA GLY A 117 23.50 -14.49 18.63
C GLY A 117 23.09 -15.09 19.98
N GLN A 118 23.53 -14.48 21.08
CA GLN A 118 22.96 -14.79 22.39
C GLN A 118 21.52 -14.29 22.40
N LEU A 119 20.57 -15.19 22.68
CA LEU A 119 19.21 -14.76 23.00
C LEU A 119 19.29 -14.06 24.36
N ASP A 120 19.09 -12.75 24.38
CA ASP A 120 18.73 -12.04 25.61
C ASP A 120 17.34 -12.52 26.01
N THR A 121 17.29 -13.67 26.67
CA THR A 121 16.11 -14.10 27.41
C THR A 121 16.04 -13.20 28.63
N ASN A 122 15.58 -11.97 28.45
CA ASN A 122 15.19 -11.09 29.54
C ASN A 122 14.02 -11.78 30.26
N ASN A 123 14.35 -12.67 31.18
CA ASN A 123 13.39 -13.18 32.13
C ASN A 123 13.00 -11.98 32.99
N ALA A 124 11.81 -11.44 32.77
CA ALA A 124 11.29 -10.28 33.49
C ALA A 124 11.24 -10.49 35.01
N LEU A 125 11.40 -11.75 35.47
CA LEU A 125 11.45 -12.14 36.87
C LEU A 125 12.88 -12.28 37.42
N ALA A 126 13.93 -12.13 36.59
CA ALA A 126 15.32 -12.38 37.01
C ALA A 126 15.79 -11.44 38.14
N ASN A 127 15.21 -10.24 38.23
CA ASN A 127 15.57 -9.21 39.20
C ASN A 127 14.47 -8.96 40.25
N VAL A 128 13.43 -9.79 40.30
CA VAL A 128 12.36 -9.65 41.29
C VAL A 128 12.73 -10.48 42.52
N SER A 129 12.86 -9.85 43.69
CA SER A 129 13.13 -10.55 44.94
C SER A 129 11.91 -11.35 45.40
N THR A 130 12.12 -12.44 46.14
CA THR A 130 11.03 -13.18 46.81
C THR A 130 10.24 -12.27 47.76
N ASP A 131 10.88 -11.26 48.34
CA ASP A 131 10.24 -10.30 49.24
C ASP A 131 9.30 -9.34 48.50
N ASP A 132 9.67 -8.96 47.27
CA ASP A 132 8.82 -8.17 46.39
C ASP A 132 7.59 -8.98 45.97
N LEU A 133 7.77 -10.27 45.68
CA LEU A 133 6.66 -11.19 45.40
C LEU A 133 5.74 -11.34 46.61
N HIS A 134 6.29 -11.52 47.82
CA HIS A 134 5.52 -11.61 49.05
C HIS A 134 4.72 -10.32 49.32
N THR A 135 5.34 -9.16 49.10
CA THR A 135 4.69 -7.85 49.28
C THR A 135 3.53 -7.68 48.28
N VAL A 136 3.74 -8.08 47.02
CA VAL A 136 2.69 -8.02 45.99
C VAL A 136 1.57 -9.00 46.32
N ILE A 137 1.88 -10.23 46.77
CA ILE A 137 0.88 -11.21 47.18
C ILE A 137 0.06 -10.68 48.36
N HIS A 138 0.69 -10.11 49.39
CA HIS A 138 -0.02 -9.54 50.54
C HIS A 138 -0.95 -8.39 50.13
N LYS A 139 -0.49 -7.51 49.22
CA LYS A 139 -1.32 -6.41 48.69
C LYS A 139 -2.48 -6.89 47.82
N LEU A 140 -2.32 -8.00 47.10
CA LEU A 140 -3.35 -8.57 46.22
C LEU A 140 -4.36 -9.44 46.96
N VAL A 141 -3.94 -10.11 48.04
CA VAL A 141 -4.80 -10.96 48.86
C VAL A 141 -5.62 -10.14 49.86
N GLY A 142 -5.18 -8.92 50.20
CA GLY A 142 -5.91 -8.00 51.08
C GLY A 142 -5.89 -8.48 52.53
N ASP A 143 -5.78 -7.54 53.46
CA ASP A 143 -6.01 -7.78 54.88
C ASP A 143 -7.46 -8.25 55.06
N GLY A 144 -7.67 -9.57 54.98
CA GLY A 144 -8.88 -10.22 55.46
C GLY A 144 -8.89 -10.10 56.98
N ASP A 145 -9.32 -8.93 57.46
CA ASP A 145 -9.58 -8.64 58.86
C ASP A 145 -10.39 -9.79 59.46
N GLY A 146 -9.73 -10.52 60.36
CA GLY A 146 -10.41 -11.39 61.31
C GLY A 146 -11.15 -10.51 62.31
N SER A 147 -12.48 -10.50 62.20
CA SER A 147 -13.42 -10.19 63.26
C SER A 147 -14.58 -11.17 63.17
#